data_AF-A0A5C4NJ83-F1
#
_entry.id   AF-A0A5C4NJ83-F1
#
_cell.length_a   1.000
_cell.length_b   1.000
_cell.length_c   1.000
_cell.angle_alpha   90.00
_cell.angle_beta   90.00
_cell.angle_gamma   90.00
#
_symmetry.space_group_name_H-M   'P 1'
#
loop_
_entity.id
_entity.type
_entity.pdbx_description
1 polymer ?
#
loop_
_entity_poly.entity_id
_entity_poly.type
_entity_poly.pdbx_seq_one_letter_code
_entity_poly.pdbx_strand_id
1 'polypeptide(L)'
;MPLGVAEAWKEAYEALLEAIDERKAFMAVTGAAMTLVDVLDAYEDALEEGNQERIAELAEAGAEAEDTLVDALNQVHTLMQDPLETATTGDGMEDAQG
;
A
#
# COMPACT_ATOMS: atom_id res chain seq x y z
N MET A 1 -12.89 -37.68 -0.37
CA MET A 1 -12.97 -36.32 -0.96
C MET A 1 -11.65 -35.62 -0.65
N PRO A 2 -11.03 -34.98 -1.64
CA PRO A 2 -9.58 -34.88 -1.74
C PRO A 2 -9.06 -33.71 -0.92
N LEU A 3 -8.38 -34.01 0.19
CA LEU A 3 -7.72 -33.03 1.06
C LEU A 3 -6.84 -32.04 0.27
N GLY A 4 -6.15 -32.51 -0.78
CA GLY A 4 -5.31 -31.67 -1.62
C GLY A 4 -6.06 -30.63 -2.47
N VAL A 5 -7.35 -30.81 -2.76
CA VAL A 5 -8.15 -29.75 -3.42
C VAL A 5 -8.52 -28.67 -2.43
N ALA A 6 -8.88 -29.04 -1.20
CA ALA A 6 -9.22 -28.06 -0.15
C ALA A 6 -8.01 -27.20 0.23
N GLU A 7 -6.82 -27.78 0.27
CA GLU A 7 -5.56 -27.09 0.57
C GLU A 7 -5.18 -26.11 -0.55
N ALA A 8 -5.27 -26.53 -1.82
CA ALA A 8 -5.06 -25.66 -2.97
C ALA A 8 -6.05 -24.48 -3.02
N TRP A 9 -7.32 -24.68 -2.64
CA TRP A 9 -8.29 -23.60 -2.54
C TRP A 9 -7.96 -22.61 -1.41
N LYS A 10 -7.41 -23.10 -0.29
CA LYS A 10 -6.98 -22.25 0.82
C LYS A 10 -5.80 -21.35 0.41
N GLU A 11 -4.78 -21.95 -0.20
CA GLU A 11 -3.61 -21.22 -0.70
C GLU A 11 -3.98 -20.15 -1.75
N ALA A 12 -4.85 -20.51 -2.71
CA ALA A 12 -5.37 -19.56 -3.70
C ALA A 12 -6.19 -18.42 -3.08
N TYR A 13 -6.89 -18.68 -1.97
CA TYR A 13 -7.66 -17.66 -1.24
C TYR A 13 -6.75 -16.73 -0.45
N GLU A 14 -5.71 -17.25 0.21
CA GLU A 14 -4.71 -16.46 0.93
C GLU A 14 -3.94 -15.54 -0.04
N ALA A 15 -3.48 -16.06 -1.18
CA ALA A 15 -2.85 -15.26 -2.24
C ALA A 15 -3.76 -14.17 -2.81
N LEU A 16 -5.08 -14.43 -2.92
CA LEU A 16 -6.05 -13.43 -3.35
C LEU A 16 -6.21 -12.31 -2.31
N LEU A 17 -6.23 -12.64 -1.02
CA LEU A 17 -6.32 -11.64 0.05
C LEU A 17 -5.10 -10.73 0.08
N GLU A 18 -3.91 -11.30 -0.07
CA GLU A 18 -2.64 -10.55 -0.17
C GLU A 18 -2.65 -9.58 -1.35
N ALA A 19 -3.01 -10.06 -2.55
CA ALA A 19 -3.13 -9.21 -3.75
C ALA A 19 -4.18 -8.10 -3.60
N ILE A 20 -5.26 -8.34 -2.83
CA ILE A 20 -6.26 -7.32 -2.51
C ILE A 20 -5.67 -6.25 -1.58
N ASP A 21 -4.91 -6.64 -0.57
CA ASP A 21 -4.33 -5.71 0.40
C ASP A 21 -3.19 -4.87 -0.21
N GLU A 22 -2.33 -5.45 -1.05
CA GLU A 22 -1.39 -4.70 -1.89
C GLU A 22 -2.10 -3.64 -2.74
N ARG A 23 -3.19 -4.04 -3.41
CA ARG A 23 -3.96 -3.13 -4.26
C ARG A 23 -4.62 -2.01 -3.44
N LYS A 24 -5.11 -2.29 -2.24
CA LYS A 24 -5.65 -1.26 -1.34
C LYS A 24 -4.57 -0.28 -0.90
N ALA A 25 -3.38 -0.76 -0.54
CA ALA A 25 -2.27 0.09 -0.14
C ALA A 25 -1.85 1.03 -1.28
N PHE A 26 -1.78 0.51 -2.51
CA PHE A 26 -1.49 1.34 -3.69
C PHE A 26 -2.59 2.39 -3.95
N MET A 27 -3.85 2.01 -3.78
CA MET A 27 -4.98 2.97 -3.88
C MET A 27 -4.91 4.04 -2.79
N ALA A 28 -4.48 3.68 -1.57
CA ALA A 28 -4.30 4.64 -0.48
C ALA A 28 -3.23 5.68 -0.81
N VAL A 29 -2.09 5.27 -1.38
CA VAL A 29 -1.04 6.19 -1.88
C VAL A 29 -1.62 7.13 -2.93
N THR A 30 -2.37 6.59 -3.89
CA THR A 30 -2.96 7.39 -4.97
C THR A 30 -3.97 8.40 -4.43
N GLY A 31 -4.82 8.01 -3.48
CA GLY A 31 -5.77 8.90 -2.82
C GLY A 31 -5.09 10.02 -2.04
N ALA A 32 -4.10 9.67 -1.20
CA ALA A 32 -3.35 10.65 -0.42
C ALA A 32 -2.59 11.65 -1.31
N ALA A 33 -2.00 11.16 -2.41
CA ALA A 33 -1.32 12.02 -3.38
C ALA A 33 -2.29 12.99 -4.08
N MET A 34 -3.49 12.54 -4.46
CA MET A 34 -4.52 13.43 -5.02
C MET A 34 -4.94 14.51 -4.00
N THR A 35 -5.17 14.13 -2.74
CA THR A 35 -5.49 15.10 -1.69
C THR A 35 -4.40 16.14 -1.51
N LEU A 36 -3.13 15.74 -1.49
CA LEU A 36 -2.02 16.68 -1.38
C LEU A 36 -1.97 17.64 -2.57
N VAL A 37 -2.20 17.15 -3.80
CA VAL A 37 -2.28 17.99 -4.99
C VAL A 37 -3.41 19.01 -4.89
N ASP A 38 -4.62 18.58 -4.49
CA ASP A 38 -5.77 19.48 -4.33
C ASP A 38 -5.50 20.58 -3.28
N VAL A 39 -4.80 20.24 -2.19
CA VAL A 39 -4.40 21.21 -1.16
C VAL A 39 -3.37 22.22 -1.70
N LEU A 40 -2.40 21.77 -2.49
CA LEU A 40 -1.40 22.64 -3.10
C LEU A 40 -2.02 23.58 -4.14
N ASP A 41 -2.93 23.09 -4.98
CA ASP A 41 -3.67 23.94 -5.93
C ASP A 41 -4.46 25.02 -5.18
N ALA A 42 -5.19 24.65 -4.12
CA ALA A 42 -5.91 25.62 -3.29
C ALA A 42 -4.98 26.61 -2.58
N TYR A 43 -3.75 26.19 -2.24
CA TYR A 43 -2.76 27.04 -1.60
C TYR A 43 -2.19 28.07 -2.58
N GLU A 44 -1.92 27.67 -3.81
CA GLU A 44 -1.55 28.57 -4.91
C GLU A 44 -2.64 29.61 -5.16
N ASP A 45 -3.92 29.19 -5.25
CA ASP A 45 -5.05 30.12 -5.36
C ASP A 45 -5.08 31.13 -4.20
N ALA A 46 -4.86 30.67 -2.97
CA ALA A 46 -4.85 31.53 -1.78
C ALA A 46 -3.68 32.54 -1.78
N LEU A 47 -2.52 32.15 -2.33
CA LEU A 47 -1.39 33.05 -2.55
C LEU A 47 -1.73 34.14 -3.57
N GLU A 48 -2.37 33.77 -4.68
CA GLU A 48 -2.80 34.73 -5.72
C GLU A 48 -3.86 35.70 -5.20
N GLU A 49 -4.79 35.21 -4.37
CA GLU A 49 -5.80 36.03 -3.68
C GLU A 49 -5.21 36.91 -2.57
N GLY A 50 -3.98 36.62 -2.11
CA GLY A 50 -3.37 37.28 -0.95
C GLY A 50 -4.04 36.96 0.38
N ASN A 51 -4.76 35.84 0.46
CA ASN A 51 -5.56 35.46 1.63
C ASN A 51 -4.71 34.74 2.68
N GLN A 52 -4.09 35.51 3.58
CA GLN A 52 -3.17 35.01 4.62
C GLN A 52 -3.81 33.99 5.59
N GLU A 53 -5.11 34.13 5.89
CA GLU A 53 -5.81 33.17 6.76
C GLU A 53 -5.93 31.80 6.08
N ARG A 54 -6.35 31.80 4.81
CA ARG A 54 -6.49 30.58 4.00
C ARG A 54 -5.14 29.92 3.71
N ILE A 55 -4.09 30.70 3.49
CA ILE A 55 -2.71 30.21 3.35
C ILE A 55 -2.28 29.44 4.62
N ALA A 56 -2.54 29.99 5.80
CA ALA A 56 -2.16 29.35 7.06
C ALA A 56 -2.91 28.04 7.29
N GLU A 57 -4.22 28.02 7.03
CA GLU A 57 -5.06 26.82 7.12
C GLU A 57 -4.59 25.72 6.15
N LEU A 58 -4.34 26.08 4.88
CA LEU A 58 -3.91 25.13 3.86
C LEU A 58 -2.48 24.63 4.08
N ALA A 59 -1.61 25.41 4.72
CA ALA A 59 -0.28 24.94 5.11
C ALA A 59 -0.37 23.81 6.15
N GLU A 60 -1.28 23.91 7.12
CA GLU A 60 -1.52 22.84 8.10
C GLU A 60 -2.14 21.61 7.43
N ALA A 61 -3.17 21.80 6.59
CA ALA A 61 -3.78 20.71 5.83
C ALA A 61 -2.78 20.02 4.89
N GLY A 62 -1.84 20.77 4.31
CA GLY A 62 -0.79 20.24 3.44
C GLY A 62 0.17 19.33 4.19
N ALA A 63 0.55 19.71 5.42
CA ALA A 63 1.38 18.89 6.28
C ALA A 63 0.68 17.57 6.67
N GLU A 64 -0.61 17.62 7.01
CA GLU A 64 -1.40 16.42 7.32
C GLU A 64 -1.54 15.48 6.11
N ALA A 65 -1.74 16.05 4.91
CA ALA A 65 -1.82 15.29 3.67
C ALA A 65 -0.45 14.66 3.31
N GLU A 66 0.65 15.36 3.54
CA GLU A 66 2.02 14.84 3.38
C GLU A 66 2.27 13.65 4.31
N ASP A 67 1.97 13.79 5.61
CA ASP A 67 2.12 12.71 6.59
C ASP A 67 1.28 11.48 6.18
N THR A 68 0.05 11.70 5.74
CA THR A 68 -0.84 10.62 5.24
C THR A 68 -0.24 9.90 4.03
N LEU A 69 0.35 10.64 3.09
CA LEU A 69 1.01 10.08 1.91
C LEU A 69 2.24 9.26 2.31
N VAL A 70 3.06 9.77 3.23
CA VAL A 70 4.23 9.07 3.75
C VAL A 70 3.83 7.75 4.42
N ASP A 71 2.78 7.75 5.24
CA ASP A 71 2.27 6.54 5.88
C ASP A 71 1.77 5.51 4.86
N ALA A 72 1.03 5.96 3.83
CA ALA A 72 0.58 5.09 2.76
C ALA A 72 1.75 4.48 1.97
N LEU A 73 2.80 5.27 1.69
CA LEU A 73 4.01 4.81 1.01
C LEU A 73 4.78 3.79 1.86
N ASN A 74 4.88 4.00 3.18
CA ASN A 74 5.49 3.05 4.10
C ASN A 74 4.73 1.72 4.15
N GLN A 75 3.40 1.78 4.09
CA GLN A 75 2.56 0.57 4.04
C GLN A 75 2.80 -0.22 2.75
N VAL A 76 2.84 0.45 1.59
CA VAL A 76 3.21 -0.17 0.31
C VAL A 76 4.63 -0.73 0.33
N HIS A 77 5.59 0.00 0.92
CA HIS A 77 6.96 -0.46 1.06
C HIS A 77 7.06 -1.74 1.89
N THR A 78 6.35 -1.79 3.02
CA THR A 78 6.30 -2.97 3.90
C THR A 78 5.76 -4.19 3.15
N LEU A 79 4.64 -4.02 2.44
CA LEU A 79 4.04 -5.09 1.64
C LEU A 79 4.95 -5.58 0.51
N MET A 80 5.68 -4.69 -0.16
CA MET A 80 6.63 -5.08 -1.22
C MET A 80 7.94 -5.66 -0.70
N GLN A 81 8.27 -5.45 0.57
CA GLN A 81 9.49 -5.94 1.19
C GLN A 81 9.33 -7.27 1.91
N ASP A 82 8.10 -7.70 2.23
CA ASP A 82 7.83 -9.07 2.65
C ASP A 82 8.15 -9.99 1.46
N PRO A 83 9.35 -10.60 1.40
CA PRO A 83 9.62 -11.56 0.35
C PRO A 83 8.79 -12.78 0.71
N LEU A 84 7.98 -13.28 -0.22
CA LEU A 84 7.39 -14.62 -0.15
C LEU A 84 8.44 -15.65 0.34
N GLU A 85 8.52 -15.88 1.65
CA GLU A 85 9.36 -16.91 2.28
C GLU A 85 8.73 -18.30 2.12
N THR A 86 7.76 -18.45 1.21
CA THR A 86 7.02 -19.68 1.00
C THR A 86 7.06 -20.12 -0.47
N ALA A 87 8.25 -20.36 -0.99
CA ALA A 87 8.42 -21.19 -2.20
C ALA A 87 9.74 -21.97 -2.28
N THR A 88 10.44 -22.21 -1.16
CA THR A 88 11.52 -23.22 -1.11
C THR A 88 11.53 -23.99 0.21
N THR A 89 10.44 -24.68 0.52
CA THR A 89 10.51 -25.86 1.42
C THR A 89 9.76 -26.99 0.75
N GLY A 90 10.37 -27.44 -0.35
CA GLY A 90 9.94 -28.59 -1.13
C GLY A 90 11.12 -29.28 -1.80
N ASP A 91 12.35 -29.12 -1.28
CA ASP A 91 13.47 -29.98 -1.65
C ASP A 91 13.45 -31.20 -0.74
N GLY A 92 12.42 -32.03 -0.97
CA GLY A 92 12.29 -33.38 -0.44
C GLY A 92 12.69 -34.38 -1.51
N MET A 93 13.91 -34.24 -2.06
CA MET A 93 14.53 -35.22 -2.95
C MET A 93 15.98 -35.45 -2.49
N GLU A 94 16.17 -35.97 -1.28
CA GLU A 94 17.39 -36.70 -0.92
C GLU A 94 17.12 -38.21 -1.02
N ASP A 95 17.43 -38.72 -2.21
CA ASP A 95 18.11 -39.98 -2.49
C ASP A 95 17.74 -41.25 -1.71
N ALA A 96 16.95 -42.09 -2.38
CA ALA A 96 17.03 -43.54 -2.21
C ALA A 96 18.28 -44.07 -2.93
N GLN A 97 19.44 -44.01 -2.26
CA GLN A 97 20.58 -44.91 -2.51
C GLN A 97 21.08 -45.46 -1.18
N GLY A 98 20.82 -46.75 -0.96
CA GLY A 98 21.23 -47.53 0.21
C GLY A 98 20.54 -48.89 0.26
#